data_AF-A0A2M7KM53-F1
#
_entry.id   AF-A0A2M7KM53-F1
#
_cell.length_a   1.000
_cell.length_b   1.000
_cell.length_c   1.000
_cell.angle_alpha   90.00
_cell.angle_beta   90.00
_cell.angle_gamma   90.00
#
_symmetry.space_group_name_H-M   'P 1'
#
loop_
_entity.id
_entity.type
_entity.pdbx_description
1 polymer ?
#
loop_
_entity_poly.entity_id
_entity_poly.type
_entity_poly.pdbx_seq_one_letter_code
_entity_poly.pdbx_strand_id
1 'polypeptide(L)' 'MGKAWQIELFGGLRARCGERVVERFRTQKTGALLGYLALHADRMHSREVLVELFWPGAGSDPGRNSLSTCL' A
#
# COMPACT_ATOMS: atom_id res chain seq x y z
N MET A 1 16.99 13.49 -14.53
CA MET A 1 16.51 12.24 -13.90
C MET A 1 15.53 12.60 -12.78
N GLY A 2 14.32 12.07 -12.81
CA GLY A 2 13.36 12.25 -11.70
C GLY A 2 13.91 11.63 -10.41
N LYS A 3 13.61 12.22 -9.25
CA LYS A 3 13.99 11.63 -7.96
C LYS A 3 13.20 10.31 -7.78
N ALA A 4 13.90 9.23 -7.45
CA ALA A 4 13.28 7.93 -7.22
C ALA A 4 12.58 7.89 -5.86
N TRP A 5 11.49 7.12 -5.77
CA TRP A 5 10.85 6.81 -4.49
C TRP A 5 11.62 5.71 -3.77
N GLN A 6 11.83 5.90 -2.47
CA GLN A 6 12.36 4.89 -1.57
C GLN A 6 11.32 4.58 -0.51
N ILE A 7 11.04 3.30 -0.31
CA ILE A 7 10.09 2.81 0.69
C ILE A 7 10.89 2.12 1.79
N GLU A 8 10.82 2.66 3.00
CA GLU A 8 11.43 2.11 4.21
C GLU A 8 10.33 1.37 4.98
N LEU A 9 10.54 0.08 5.27
CA LEU A 9 9.53 -0.77 5.92
C LEU A 9 9.84 -1.04 7.40
N PHE A 10 11.11 -0.97 7.79
CA PHE A 10 11.57 -1.25 9.14
C PHE A 10 11.68 0.04 9.96
N GLY A 11 11.23 0.01 11.21
CA GLY A 11 11.13 1.21 12.05
C GLY A 11 9.88 2.05 11.78
N GLY A 12 8.94 1.53 11.00
CA GLY A 12 7.74 2.22 10.54
C GLY A 12 7.77 2.43 9.03
N LEU A 13 6.60 2.49 8.41
CA LEU A 13 6.49 2.72 6.98
C LEU A 13 6.80 4.19 6.65
N ARG A 14 7.77 4.42 5.77
CA ARG A 14 8.11 5.75 5.27
C ARG A 14 8.34 5.72 3.76
N ALA A 15 7.77 6.67 3.04
CA ALA A 15 8.03 6.89 1.62
C ALA A 15 8.78 8.21 1.41
N ARG A 16 9.93 8.15 0.72
CA ARG A 16 10.79 9.31 0.50
C ARG A 16 11.05 9.54 -0.99
N CYS A 17 10.98 10.79 -1.43
CA CYS A 17 11.36 11.22 -2.77
C CYS A 17 12.03 12.60 -2.69
N GLY A 18 13.37 12.60 -2.71
CA GLY A 18 14.13 13.81 -2.42
C GLY A 18 13.93 14.30 -1.00
N GLU A 19 13.43 15.53 -0.87
CA GLU A 19 13.10 16.18 0.41
C GLU A 19 11.69 15.82 0.89
N ARG A 20 10.86 15.21 0.03
CA ARG A 20 9.53 14.79 0.42
C ARG A 20 9.61 13.51 1.22
N VAL A 21 9.02 13.53 2.42
CA VAL A 21 8.90 12.38 3.31
C VAL A 21 7.43 12.21 3.69
N VAL A 22 6.93 10.98 3.57
CA VAL A 22 5.57 10.58 3.99
C VAL A 22 5.69 9.47 5.01
N GLU A 23 5.34 9.78 6.26
CA GLU A 23 5.31 8.82 7.38
C GLU A 23 3.89 8.57 7.89
N ARG A 24 2.98 9.52 7.63
CA ARG A 24 1.58 9.45 8.05
C ARG A 24 0.70 9.13 6.86
N PHE A 25 0.19 7.91 6.84
CA PHE A 25 -0.78 7.46 5.87
C PHE A 25 -2.19 7.73 6.39
N ARG A 26 -3.12 8.01 5.47
CA ARG A 26 -4.53 8.32 5.83
C ARG A 26 -5.15 7.24 6.70
N THR A 27 -4.82 5.98 6.42
CA THR A 27 -5.23 4.83 7.24
C THR A 27 -4.06 3.87 7.38
N GLN A 28 -4.09 3.05 8.42
CA GLN A 28 -3.12 1.95 8.59
C GLN A 28 -3.14 0.99 7.39
N LYS A 29 -4.33 0.72 6.81
CA LYS A 29 -4.46 -0.17 5.64
C LYS A 29 -3.85 0.41 4.37
N THR A 30 -3.98 1.71 4.15
CA THR A 30 -3.31 2.39 3.02
C THR A 30 -1.80 2.24 3.12
N GLY A 31 -1.23 2.43 4.31
CA GLY A 31 0.19 2.19 4.56
C GLY A 31 0.56 0.72 4.32
N ALA A 32 -0.14 -0.21 4.96
CA ALA A 32 0.13 -1.64 4.82
C ALA A 32 0.06 -2.13 3.36
N LEU A 33 -0.91 -1.63 2.58
CA LEU A 33 -1.03 -1.90 1.15
C LEU A 33 0.20 -1.41 0.37
N LEU A 34 0.64 -0.17 0.58
CA LEU A 34 1.84 0.37 -0.06
C LEU A 34 3.08 -0.46 0.31
N GLY A 35 3.25 -0.78 1.60
CA GLY A 35 4.39 -1.57 2.07
C GLY A 35 4.46 -2.95 1.44
N TYR A 36 3.31 -3.62 1.32
CA TYR A 36 3.21 -4.92 0.66
C TYR A 36 3.49 -4.84 -0.84
N LEU A 37 2.94 -3.85 -1.54
CA LEU A 37 3.20 -3.65 -2.97
C LEU A 37 4.68 -3.31 -3.23
N ALA A 38 5.32 -2.53 -2.35
CA ALA A 38 6.74 -2.21 -2.44
C ALA A 38 7.63 -3.44 -2.19
N LEU A 39 7.28 -4.29 -1.22
CA LEU A 39 8.01 -5.53 -0.92
C LEU A 39 7.91 -6.56 -2.06
N HIS A 40 6.83 -6.52 -2.83
CA HIS A 40 6.53 -7.44 -3.91
C HIS A 40 6.33 -6.70 -5.24
N ALA A 41 7.21 -5.72 -5.53
CA ALA A 41 7.09 -4.85 -6.69
C ALA A 41 7.38 -5.55 -8.03
N ASP A 42 7.96 -6.74 -7.98
CA ASP A 42 8.35 -7.57 -9.13
C ASP A 42 7.19 -8.42 -9.69
N ARG A 43 6.01 -8.42 -9.03
CA ARG A 43 4.85 -9.21 -9.45
C ARG A 43 3.58 -8.38 -9.63
N MET A 44 2.70 -8.85 -10.50
CA MET A 44 1.32 -8.35 -10.59
C MET A 44 0.48 -8.95 -9.46
N HIS A 45 -0.42 -8.13 -8.89
CA HIS A 45 -1.30 -8.56 -7.80
C HIS A 45 -2.76 -8.42 -8.24
N SER A 46 -3.56 -9.48 -8.09
CA SER A 46 -5.00 -9.39 -8.35
C SER A 46 -5.69 -8.60 -7.24
N ARG A 47 -6.74 -7.87 -7.60
CA ARG A 47 -7.51 -7.10 -6.63
C ARG A 47 -8.17 -8.02 -5.61
N GLU A 48 -8.62 -9.19 -6.03
CA GLU A 48 -9.24 -10.21 -5.20
C GLU A 48 -8.28 -10.70 -4.10
N VAL A 49 -7.01 -10.97 -4.44
CA VAL A 49 -6.00 -11.40 -3.46
C VAL A 49 -5.68 -10.27 -2.48
N LEU A 50 -5.54 -9.03 -2.97
CA LEU A 50 -5.31 -7.88 -2.09
C LEU A 50 -6.50 -7.63 -1.16
N VAL A 51 -7.73 -7.78 -1.66
CA VAL A 51 -8.93 -7.64 -0.83
C VAL A 51 -8.97 -8.69 0.27
N GLU A 52 -8.74 -9.97 -0.04
CA GLU A 52 -8.74 -11.03 0.96
C GLU A 52 -7.63 -10.84 2.01
N LEU A 53 -6.43 -10.46 1.56
CA LEU A 53 -5.29 -10.24 2.44
C LEU A 53 -5.51 -9.09 3.43
N PHE A 54 -6.05 -7.97 2.95
CA PHE A 54 -6.16 -6.75 3.76
C PHE A 54 -7.51 -6.58 4.42
N TRP A 55 -8.61 -7.07 3.84
CA TRP A 55 -9.99 -6.97 4.35
C TRP A 55 -10.67 -8.35 4.41
N PRO A 56 -10.15 -9.27 5.25
CA PRO A 56 -10.70 -10.62 5.35
C PRO A 56 -12.16 -10.56 5.81
N GLY A 57 -13.03 -11.35 5.18
CA GLY A 57 -14.45 -11.43 5.50
C GLY A 57 -15.29 -10.20 5.14
N ALA A 58 -14.69 -9.16 4.55
CA ALA A 58 -15.49 -8.13 3.88
C ALA A 58 -16.11 -8.78 2.63
N GLY A 59 -17.43 -8.66 2.46
CA GLY A 59 -18.07 -9.08 1.21
C GLY A 59 -17.35 -8.50 -0.01
N SER A 60 -17.50 -9.15 -1.16
CA SER A 60 -16.76 -8.81 -2.39
C SER A 60 -16.79 -7.33 -2.75
N ASP A 61 -17.92 -6.64 -2.57
CA ASP A 61 -18.08 -5.24 -2.93
C ASP A 61 -17.48 -4.26 -1.90
N PRO A 62 -17.76 -4.36 -0.58
CA PRO A 62 -17.10 -3.53 0.44
C PRO A 62 -15.56 -3.59 0.40
N GLY A 63 -15.00 -4.78 0.21
CA GLY A 63 -13.55 -4.99 0.12
C GLY A 63 -12.95 -4.29 -1.10
N ARG A 64 -13.56 -4.49 -2.28
CA ARG A 64 -13.13 -3.83 -3.53
C ARG A 64 -13.21 -2.30 -3.44
N ASN A 65 -14.28 -1.77 -2.84
CA ASN A 65 -14.46 -0.32 -2.65
C ASN A 65 -13.39 0.27 -1.72
N SER A 66 -13.06 -0.46 -0.65
CA SER A 66 -11.99 -0.05 0.27
C SER A 66 -10.62 -0.06 -0.42
N LEU A 67 -10.34 -1.10 -1.23
CA LEU A 67 -9.12 -1.16 -2.04
C LEU A 67 -9.05 0.01 -3.04
N SER A 68 -10.14 0.31 -3.74
CA SER A 68 -10.20 1.45 -4.66
C SER A 68 -9.94 2.80 -3.99
N THR A 69 -10.30 2.95 -2.72
CA THR A 69 -10.05 4.19 -1.95
C THR A 69 -8.59 4.30 -1.47
N CYS A 70 -7.87 3.18 -1.40
CA CYS A 70 -6.48 3.14 -0.94
C CYS A 70 -5.45 3.26 -2.07
N LEU A 71 -5.85 2.98 -3.31
CA LEU A 71 -5.04 3.15 -4.53
C LEU A 71 -5.12 4.59 -5.02
#